data_AF-A0A5C5Z0W4-F1
#
_entry.id   AF-A0A5C5Z0W4-F1
#
_cell.length_a   1.000
_cell.length_b   1.000
_cell.length_c   1.000
_cell.angle_alpha   90.00
_cell.angle_beta   90.00
_cell.angle_gamma   90.00
#
_symmetry.space_group_name_H-M   'P 1'
#
loop_
_entity.id
_entity.type
_entity.pdbx_description
1 polymer ?
#
loop_
_entity_poly.entity_id
_entity_poly.type
_entity_poly.pdbx_seq_one_letter_code
_entity_poly.pdbx_strand_id
1 'polypeptide(L)'
;MKRYNAIAIFVITAGLASAWVVTPPALAQQRDRDRVEQHMREIEERIERAMHEGREGEVEQLRREQAEIHEQLEQRERQERDRDIDARRHREELERRDMLEHREELEHRDMEMKRHSMEMKRREMELERREMELERREMELERHAMELEIRAKEMGVEMHQVELEHKKMELRSNPMYMAIKAIDAASERLDPNEAVELFSTLLEESEHYPVQMHLRERIVELCLKLDRREDAIEHLRRIILCEVE
;
A
#
# COMPACT_ATOMS: atom_id res chain seq x y z
N MET A 1 -18.85 -34.58 29.56
CA MET A 1 -19.78 -35.72 29.42
C MET A 1 -21.28 -35.37 29.44
N LYS A 2 -21.74 -34.22 29.95
CA LYS A 2 -23.19 -33.92 30.02
C LYS A 2 -23.84 -33.40 28.70
N ARG A 3 -23.07 -33.03 27.68
CA ARG A 3 -23.60 -32.49 26.41
C ARG A 3 -23.95 -33.54 25.36
N TYR A 4 -23.39 -34.76 25.45
CA TYR A 4 -23.69 -35.84 24.50
C TYR A 4 -25.04 -36.53 24.77
N ASN A 5 -25.51 -36.56 26.02
CA ASN A 5 -26.82 -37.17 26.35
C ASN A 5 -28.03 -36.33 25.88
N ALA A 6 -27.90 -35.00 25.79
CA ALA A 6 -29.01 -34.16 25.34
C ALA A 6 -29.29 -34.31 23.83
N ILE A 7 -28.24 -34.51 23.03
CA ILE A 7 -28.36 -34.69 21.58
C ILE A 7 -28.91 -36.08 21.25
N ALA A 8 -28.49 -37.12 21.98
CA ALA A 8 -29.00 -38.48 21.78
C ALA A 8 -30.49 -38.62 22.10
N ILE A 9 -31.00 -37.92 23.13
CA ILE A 9 -32.42 -37.96 23.50
C ILE A 9 -33.28 -37.21 22.46
N PHE A 10 -32.78 -36.11 21.89
CA PHE A 10 -33.52 -35.33 20.88
C PHE A 10 -33.66 -36.07 19.53
N VAL A 11 -32.67 -36.87 19.15
CA VAL A 11 -32.72 -37.68 17.92
C VAL A 11 -33.71 -38.85 18.07
N ILE A 12 -33.85 -39.43 19.27
CA ILE A 12 -34.79 -40.53 19.52
C ILE A 12 -36.24 -40.02 19.63
N THR A 13 -36.47 -38.82 20.19
CA THR A 13 -37.82 -38.24 20.23
C THR A 13 -38.28 -37.69 18.88
N ALA A 14 -37.37 -37.17 18.05
CA ALA A 14 -37.69 -36.78 16.68
C ALA A 14 -37.98 -37.99 15.77
N GLY A 15 -37.33 -39.14 16.01
CA GLY A 15 -37.58 -40.39 15.28
C GLY A 15 -38.90 -41.09 15.62
N LEU A 16 -39.46 -40.88 16.81
CA LEU A 16 -40.73 -41.49 17.22
C LEU A 16 -41.97 -40.65 16.87
N ALA A 17 -41.81 -39.35 16.61
CA ALA A 17 -42.90 -38.48 16.16
C ALA A 17 -43.28 -38.69 14.69
N SER A 18 -42.41 -39.29 13.88
CA SER A 18 -42.66 -39.61 12.46
C SER A 18 -43.36 -40.95 12.24
N ALA A 19 -43.68 -41.69 13.32
CA ALA A 19 -44.40 -42.97 13.28
C ALA A 19 -45.92 -42.83 13.52
N TRP A 20 -46.46 -41.61 13.61
CA TRP A 20 -47.90 -41.39 13.51
C TRP A 20 -48.33 -41.61 12.06
N VAL A 21 -48.69 -42.86 11.79
CA VAL A 21 -49.50 -43.40 10.69
C VAL A 21 -50.22 -42.32 9.86
N VAL A 22 -49.46 -41.68 8.98
CA VAL A 22 -50.00 -41.17 7.72
C VAL A 22 -50.21 -42.43 6.91
N THR A 23 -51.43 -42.98 6.98
CA THR A 23 -51.84 -43.92 5.94
C THR A 23 -51.64 -43.18 4.63
N PRO A 24 -50.82 -43.68 3.70
CA PRO A 24 -50.63 -43.06 2.40
C PRO A 24 -52.03 -42.80 1.83
N PRO A 25 -52.32 -41.60 1.31
CA PRO A 25 -53.64 -41.29 0.76
C PRO A 25 -54.08 -42.34 -0.27
N ALA A 26 -53.13 -42.96 -0.97
CA ALA A 26 -53.34 -44.11 -1.86
C ALA A 26 -53.97 -45.34 -1.17
N LEU A 27 -53.56 -45.70 0.06
CA LEU A 27 -54.12 -46.85 0.79
C LEU A 27 -55.50 -46.56 1.39
N ALA A 28 -55.79 -45.30 1.72
CA ALA A 28 -57.13 -44.87 2.15
C ALA A 28 -58.10 -44.84 0.95
N GLN A 29 -57.65 -44.29 -0.18
CA GLN A 29 -58.42 -44.20 -1.42
C GLN A 29 -58.73 -45.58 -2.03
N GLN A 30 -57.80 -46.53 -1.91
CA GLN A 30 -58.00 -47.91 -2.35
C GLN A 30 -59.06 -48.63 -1.49
N ARG A 31 -59.05 -48.43 -0.17
CA ARG A 31 -60.09 -49.00 0.72
C ARG A 31 -61.48 -48.42 0.47
N ASP A 32 -61.56 -47.12 0.17
CA ASP A 32 -62.83 -46.48 -0.15
C ASP A 32 -63.38 -46.94 -1.50
N ARG A 33 -62.49 -47.15 -2.49
CA ARG A 33 -62.84 -47.75 -3.78
C ARG A 33 -63.33 -49.20 -3.62
N ASP A 34 -62.60 -50.02 -2.87
CA ASP A 34 -62.99 -51.41 -2.61
C ASP A 34 -64.34 -51.51 -1.90
N ARG A 35 -64.65 -50.58 -0.98
CA ARG A 35 -65.96 -50.49 -0.29
C ARG A 35 -67.09 -50.11 -1.24
N VAL A 36 -66.86 -49.15 -2.12
CA VAL A 36 -67.85 -48.74 -3.13
C VAL A 36 -68.10 -49.88 -4.12
N GLU A 37 -67.04 -50.56 -4.57
CA GLU A 37 -67.14 -51.72 -5.47
C GLU A 37 -67.89 -52.89 -4.80
N GLN A 38 -67.63 -53.14 -3.52
CA GLN A 38 -68.37 -54.14 -2.75
C GLN A 38 -69.86 -53.76 -2.62
N HIS A 39 -70.15 -52.50 -2.30
CA HIS A 39 -71.53 -52.02 -2.16
C HIS A 39 -72.32 -52.07 -3.47
N MET A 40 -71.67 -51.74 -4.60
CA MET A 40 -72.23 -51.92 -5.94
C MET A 40 -72.58 -53.38 -6.23
N ARG A 41 -71.69 -54.34 -5.91
CA ARG A 41 -71.96 -55.78 -6.08
C ARG A 41 -73.12 -56.24 -5.21
N GLU A 42 -73.21 -55.77 -3.96
CA GLU A 42 -74.31 -56.08 -3.07
C GLU A 42 -75.67 -55.55 -3.59
N ILE A 43 -75.69 -54.37 -4.21
CA ILE A 43 -76.89 -53.80 -4.85
C ILE A 43 -77.27 -54.61 -6.09
N GLU A 44 -76.32 -54.99 -6.93
CA GLU A 44 -76.55 -55.85 -8.10
C GLU A 44 -77.15 -57.21 -7.72
N GLU A 45 -76.58 -57.88 -6.70
CA GLU A 45 -77.10 -59.15 -6.18
C GLU A 45 -78.51 -59.01 -5.56
N ARG A 46 -78.84 -57.84 -4.98
CA ARG A 46 -80.18 -57.55 -4.45
C ARG A 46 -81.18 -57.29 -5.58
N ILE A 47 -80.75 -56.63 -6.66
CA ILE A 47 -81.57 -56.44 -7.86
C ILE A 47 -81.91 -57.79 -8.50
N GLU A 48 -80.92 -58.68 -8.66
CA GLU A 48 -81.14 -60.02 -9.20
C GLU A 48 -82.13 -60.84 -8.36
N ARG A 49 -81.97 -60.83 -7.03
CA ARG A 49 -82.92 -61.51 -6.11
C ARG A 49 -84.33 -60.92 -6.17
N ALA A 50 -84.46 -59.60 -6.13
CA ALA A 50 -85.76 -58.93 -6.19
C ALA A 50 -86.49 -59.14 -7.54
N MET A 51 -85.74 -59.26 -8.65
CA MET A 51 -86.29 -59.64 -9.96
C MET A 51 -86.82 -61.08 -9.97
N HIS A 52 -86.08 -62.04 -9.39
CA HIS A 52 -86.52 -63.43 -9.30
C HIS A 52 -87.76 -63.62 -8.42
N GLU A 53 -87.96 -62.77 -7.42
CA GLU A 53 -89.09 -62.82 -6.49
C GLU A 53 -90.30 -61.97 -6.93
N GLY A 54 -90.21 -61.26 -8.07
CA GLY A 54 -91.31 -60.44 -8.61
C GLY A 54 -91.57 -59.14 -7.84
N ARG A 55 -90.57 -58.62 -7.09
CA ARG A 55 -90.68 -57.39 -6.29
C ARG A 55 -90.25 -56.16 -7.09
N GLU A 56 -91.04 -55.78 -8.08
CA GLU A 56 -90.71 -54.68 -9.02
C GLU A 56 -90.40 -53.33 -8.33
N GLY A 57 -91.12 -53.00 -7.24
CA GLY A 57 -90.87 -51.76 -6.47
C GLY A 57 -89.51 -51.73 -5.77
N GLU A 58 -88.99 -52.88 -5.34
CA GLU A 58 -87.66 -52.99 -4.71
C GLU A 58 -86.55 -52.88 -5.78
N VAL A 59 -86.78 -53.43 -6.99
CA VAL A 59 -85.87 -53.28 -8.13
C VAL A 59 -85.73 -51.82 -8.57
N GLU A 60 -86.84 -51.09 -8.65
CA GLU A 60 -86.78 -49.66 -8.99
C GLU A 60 -86.02 -48.84 -7.93
N GLN A 61 -86.22 -49.15 -6.65
CA GLN A 61 -85.52 -48.47 -5.56
C GLN A 61 -84.01 -48.73 -5.61
N LEU A 62 -83.60 -49.98 -5.82
CA LEU A 62 -82.18 -50.35 -5.93
C LEU A 62 -81.51 -49.77 -7.19
N ARG A 63 -82.24 -49.66 -8.31
CA ARG A 63 -81.73 -48.98 -9.52
C ARG A 63 -81.53 -47.48 -9.31
N ARG A 64 -82.39 -46.82 -8.52
CA ARG A 64 -82.21 -45.42 -8.13
C ARG A 64 -80.99 -45.25 -7.22
N GLU A 65 -80.83 -46.14 -6.24
CA GLU A 65 -79.67 -46.17 -5.35
C GLU A 65 -78.36 -46.38 -6.14
N GLN A 66 -78.35 -47.29 -7.11
CA GLN A 66 -77.21 -47.51 -8.02
C GLN A 66 -76.87 -46.26 -8.84
N ALA A 67 -77.88 -45.55 -9.37
CA ALA A 67 -77.69 -44.32 -10.13
C ALA A 67 -77.15 -43.17 -9.26
N GLU A 68 -77.64 -43.02 -8.02
CA GLU A 68 -77.15 -42.03 -7.07
C GLU A 68 -75.68 -42.27 -6.68
N ILE A 69 -75.29 -43.54 -6.46
CA ILE A 69 -73.90 -43.90 -6.19
C ILE A 69 -73.02 -43.57 -7.41
N HIS A 70 -73.48 -43.88 -8.63
CA HIS A 70 -72.72 -43.56 -9.84
C HIS A 70 -72.52 -42.06 -10.03
N GLU A 71 -73.57 -41.24 -9.82
CA GLU A 71 -73.48 -39.79 -9.91
C GLU A 71 -72.53 -39.20 -8.86
N GLN A 72 -72.59 -39.70 -7.61
CA GLN A 72 -71.67 -39.27 -6.55
C GLN A 72 -70.22 -39.62 -6.87
N LEU A 73 -69.95 -40.77 -7.48
CA LEU A 73 -68.60 -41.15 -7.91
C LEU A 73 -68.10 -40.24 -9.02
N GLU A 74 -68.92 -39.97 -10.04
CA GLU A 74 -68.55 -39.03 -11.10
C GLU A 74 -68.24 -37.63 -10.55
N GLN A 75 -69.05 -37.13 -9.61
CA GLN A 75 -68.82 -35.84 -8.97
C GLN A 75 -67.51 -35.83 -8.17
N ARG A 76 -67.21 -36.90 -7.42
CA ARG A 76 -65.94 -37.04 -6.69
C ARG A 76 -64.74 -37.09 -7.64
N GLU A 77 -64.81 -37.85 -8.72
CA GLU A 77 -63.74 -37.91 -9.72
C GLU A 77 -63.50 -36.56 -10.42
N ARG A 78 -64.57 -35.77 -10.65
CA ARG A 78 -64.44 -34.41 -11.17
C ARG A 78 -63.74 -33.50 -10.16
N GLN A 79 -64.16 -33.54 -8.89
CA GLN A 79 -63.51 -32.77 -7.82
C GLN A 79 -62.04 -33.15 -7.63
N GLU A 80 -61.70 -34.43 -7.71
CA GLU A 80 -60.30 -34.89 -7.62
C GLU A 80 -59.46 -34.41 -8.82
N ARG A 81 -60.02 -34.49 -10.04
CA ARG A 81 -59.36 -33.94 -11.24
C ARG A 81 -59.10 -32.43 -11.11
N ASP A 82 -60.08 -31.67 -10.63
CA ASP A 82 -59.91 -30.22 -10.44
C ASP A 82 -58.83 -29.92 -9.38
N ARG A 83 -58.81 -30.67 -8.27
CA ARG A 83 -57.77 -30.54 -7.24
C ARG A 83 -56.37 -30.87 -7.78
N ASP A 84 -56.24 -31.91 -8.60
CA ASP A 84 -54.96 -32.29 -9.21
C ASP A 84 -54.47 -31.21 -10.19
N ILE A 85 -55.39 -30.67 -11.00
CA ILE A 85 -55.09 -29.55 -11.91
C ILE A 85 -54.60 -28.32 -11.13
N ASP A 86 -55.28 -27.95 -10.05
CA ASP A 86 -54.90 -26.80 -9.23
C ASP A 86 -53.57 -27.04 -8.50
N ALA A 87 -53.33 -28.24 -7.97
CA ALA A 87 -52.05 -28.61 -7.37
C ALA A 87 -50.90 -28.55 -8.38
N ARG A 88 -51.14 -28.99 -9.62
CA ARG A 88 -50.17 -28.90 -10.70
C ARG A 88 -49.89 -27.45 -11.08
N ARG A 89 -50.92 -26.61 -11.24
CA ARG A 89 -50.75 -25.18 -11.52
C ARG A 89 -49.94 -24.47 -10.44
N HIS A 90 -50.26 -24.72 -9.18
CA HIS A 90 -49.52 -24.16 -8.06
C HIS A 90 -48.04 -24.61 -8.07
N ARG A 91 -47.76 -25.86 -8.43
CA ARG A 91 -46.37 -26.33 -8.58
C ARG A 91 -45.65 -25.60 -9.70
N GLU A 92 -46.25 -25.49 -10.87
CA GLU A 92 -45.68 -24.77 -12.02
C GLU A 92 -45.45 -23.28 -11.71
N GLU A 93 -46.34 -22.65 -10.93
CA GLU A 93 -46.16 -21.27 -10.46
C GLU A 93 -44.98 -21.11 -9.50
N LEU A 94 -44.82 -22.03 -8.54
CA LEU A 94 -43.66 -22.05 -7.65
C LEU A 94 -42.35 -22.23 -8.43
N GLU A 95 -42.31 -23.19 -9.35
CA GLU A 95 -41.12 -23.43 -10.18
C GLU A 95 -40.75 -22.21 -11.03
N ARG A 96 -41.76 -21.51 -11.59
CA ARG A 96 -41.53 -20.25 -12.31
C ARG A 96 -40.98 -19.16 -11.41
N ARG A 97 -41.51 -19.04 -10.19
CA ARG A 97 -41.04 -18.06 -9.22
C ARG A 97 -39.60 -18.32 -8.81
N ASP A 98 -39.28 -19.56 -8.45
CA ASP A 98 -37.92 -19.97 -8.08
C ASP A 98 -36.93 -19.70 -9.21
N MET A 99 -37.32 -19.99 -10.46
CA MET A 99 -36.51 -19.69 -11.65
C MET A 99 -36.27 -18.18 -11.85
N LEU A 100 -37.29 -17.35 -11.61
CA LEU A 100 -37.16 -15.89 -11.70
C LEU A 100 -36.27 -15.34 -10.59
N GLU A 101 -36.47 -15.77 -9.35
CA GLU A 101 -35.65 -15.38 -8.20
C GLU A 101 -34.19 -15.78 -8.43
N HIS A 102 -33.94 -17.01 -8.89
CA HIS A 102 -32.58 -17.46 -9.20
C HIS A 102 -31.93 -16.64 -10.33
N ARG A 103 -32.71 -16.26 -11.35
CA ARG A 103 -32.21 -15.41 -12.43
C ARG A 103 -31.85 -14.01 -11.91
N GLU A 104 -32.68 -13.41 -11.08
CA GLU A 104 -32.41 -12.09 -10.48
C GLU A 104 -31.16 -12.13 -9.59
N GLU A 105 -30.97 -13.18 -8.81
CA GLU A 105 -29.75 -13.39 -8.02
C GLU A 105 -28.49 -13.47 -8.89
N LEU A 106 -28.56 -14.19 -10.02
CA LEU A 106 -27.44 -14.27 -10.97
C LEU A 106 -27.15 -12.92 -11.63
N GLU A 107 -28.17 -12.17 -12.02
CA GLU A 107 -28.02 -10.82 -12.57
C GLU A 107 -27.40 -9.87 -11.53
N HIS A 108 -27.81 -9.95 -10.26
CA HIS A 108 -27.23 -9.16 -9.18
C HIS A 108 -25.74 -9.48 -8.97
N ARG A 109 -25.39 -10.78 -8.92
CA ARG A 109 -23.99 -11.22 -8.80
C ARG A 109 -23.14 -10.76 -9.98
N ASP A 110 -23.66 -10.80 -11.20
CA ASP A 110 -22.95 -10.29 -12.38
C ASP A 110 -22.69 -8.77 -12.28
N MET A 111 -23.68 -8.00 -11.80
CA MET A 111 -23.48 -6.57 -11.54
C MET A 111 -22.43 -6.31 -10.45
N GLU A 112 -22.42 -7.09 -9.37
CA GLU A 112 -21.38 -6.99 -8.33
C GLU A 112 -19.99 -7.32 -8.87
N MET A 113 -19.86 -8.38 -9.66
CA MET A 113 -18.61 -8.75 -10.33
C MET A 113 -18.11 -7.63 -11.25
N LYS A 114 -19.00 -7.00 -12.03
CA LYS A 114 -18.66 -5.85 -12.87
C LYS A 114 -18.19 -4.66 -12.03
N ARG A 115 -18.84 -4.37 -10.90
CA ARG A 115 -18.41 -3.31 -9.97
C ARG A 115 -17.01 -3.57 -9.42
N HIS A 116 -16.74 -4.78 -8.94
CA HIS A 116 -15.41 -5.15 -8.45
C HIS A 116 -14.34 -5.06 -9.55
N SER A 117 -14.66 -5.49 -10.77
CA SER A 117 -13.76 -5.37 -11.92
C SER A 117 -13.40 -3.91 -12.22
N MET A 118 -14.39 -3.01 -12.21
CA MET A 118 -14.15 -1.57 -12.37
C MET A 118 -13.30 -0.98 -11.25
N GLU A 119 -13.52 -1.41 -10.01
CA GLU A 119 -12.72 -0.97 -8.87
C GLU A 119 -11.26 -1.40 -8.99
N MET A 120 -11.01 -2.65 -9.41
CA MET A 120 -9.65 -3.15 -9.63
C MET A 120 -8.93 -2.35 -10.72
N LYS A 121 -9.58 -2.09 -11.86
CA LYS A 121 -9.02 -1.22 -12.92
C LYS A 121 -8.69 0.18 -12.41
N ARG A 122 -9.52 0.74 -11.52
CA ARG A 122 -9.24 2.05 -10.91
C ARG A 122 -7.99 2.01 -10.02
N ARG A 123 -7.81 0.94 -9.25
CA ARG A 123 -6.62 0.73 -8.41
C ARG A 123 -5.36 0.54 -9.25
N GLU A 124 -5.44 -0.21 -10.35
CA GLU A 124 -4.33 -0.37 -11.30
C GLU A 124 -3.88 0.99 -11.85
N MET A 125 -4.82 1.81 -12.35
CA MET A 125 -4.49 3.18 -12.82
C MET A 125 -3.93 4.09 -11.73
N GLU A 126 -4.29 3.87 -10.46
CA GLU A 126 -3.71 4.62 -9.34
C GLU A 126 -2.27 4.18 -9.06
N LEU A 127 -1.98 2.87 -9.14
CA LEU A 127 -0.63 2.34 -8.99
C LEU A 127 0.29 2.84 -10.11
N GLU A 128 -0.13 2.78 -11.38
CA GLU A 128 0.63 3.32 -12.52
C GLU A 128 0.95 4.82 -12.33
N ARG A 129 0.01 5.60 -11.79
CA ARG A 129 0.26 7.02 -11.49
C ARG A 129 1.33 7.20 -10.41
N ARG A 130 1.32 6.37 -9.37
CA ARG A 130 2.33 6.42 -8.30
C ARG A 130 3.69 5.99 -8.80
N GLU A 131 3.77 4.98 -9.68
CA GLU A 131 5.01 4.57 -10.33
C GLU A 131 5.62 5.72 -11.14
N MET A 132 4.83 6.40 -11.99
CA MET A 132 5.30 7.58 -12.73
C MET A 132 5.70 8.76 -11.82
N GLU A 133 5.15 8.87 -10.62
CA GLU A 133 5.56 9.88 -9.64
C GLU A 133 6.91 9.51 -9.00
N LEU A 134 7.13 8.23 -8.69
CA LEU A 134 8.39 7.72 -8.16
C LEU A 134 9.52 7.86 -9.18
N GLU A 135 9.30 7.50 -10.45
CA GLU A 135 10.29 7.69 -11.52
C GLU A 135 10.69 9.16 -11.67
N ARG A 136 9.74 10.09 -11.54
CA ARG A 136 10.03 11.53 -11.56
C ARG A 136 10.91 11.96 -10.40
N ARG A 137 10.61 11.49 -9.19
CA ARG A 137 11.43 11.78 -8.00
C ARG A 137 12.84 11.19 -8.13
N GLU A 138 12.97 10.00 -8.70
CA GLU A 138 14.27 9.39 -8.95
C GLU A 138 15.12 10.24 -9.90
N MET A 139 14.54 10.70 -11.01
CA MET A 139 15.22 11.63 -11.93
C MET A 139 15.57 12.97 -11.27
N GLU A 140 14.75 13.48 -10.36
CA GLU A 140 15.06 14.70 -9.59
C GLU A 140 16.24 14.49 -8.65
N LEU A 141 16.29 13.36 -7.95
CA LEU A 141 17.39 13.00 -7.07
C LEU A 141 18.70 12.81 -7.85
N GLU A 142 18.64 12.18 -9.02
CA GLU A 142 19.81 12.00 -9.89
C GLU A 142 20.36 13.36 -10.36
N ARG A 143 19.49 14.29 -10.75
CA ARG A 143 19.90 15.66 -11.10
C ARG A 143 20.56 16.38 -9.93
N HIS A 144 19.98 16.30 -8.73
CA HIS A 144 20.57 16.92 -7.54
C HIS A 144 21.92 16.27 -7.17
N ALA A 145 22.07 14.96 -7.32
CA ALA A 145 23.35 14.29 -7.12
C ALA A 145 24.43 14.83 -8.08
N MET A 146 24.09 15.00 -9.37
CA MET A 146 24.99 15.59 -10.36
C MET A 146 25.35 17.03 -10.03
N GLU A 147 24.38 17.86 -9.62
CA GLU A 147 24.64 19.25 -9.18
C GLU A 147 25.61 19.31 -7.99
N LEU A 148 25.45 18.42 -7.00
CA LEU A 148 26.35 18.32 -5.86
C LEU A 148 27.75 17.87 -6.26
N GLU A 149 27.87 16.92 -7.18
CA GLU A 149 29.17 16.49 -7.71
C GLU A 149 29.91 17.62 -8.43
N ILE A 150 29.19 18.42 -9.22
CA ILE A 150 29.75 19.60 -9.90
C ILE A 150 30.26 20.60 -8.87
N ARG A 151 29.44 20.97 -7.88
CA ARG A 151 29.86 21.89 -6.80
C ARG A 151 31.07 21.38 -6.03
N ALA A 152 31.13 20.08 -5.75
CA ALA A 152 32.27 19.48 -5.07
C ALA A 152 33.55 19.61 -5.90
N LYS A 153 33.46 19.43 -7.22
CA LYS A 153 34.61 19.65 -8.14
C LYS A 153 35.01 21.13 -8.19
N GLU A 154 34.05 22.04 -8.25
CA GLU A 154 34.31 23.49 -8.24
C GLU A 154 35.05 23.91 -6.97
N MET A 155 34.56 23.52 -5.78
CA MET A 155 35.25 23.79 -4.52
C MET A 155 36.65 23.18 -4.46
N GLY A 156 36.83 21.97 -5.03
CA GLY A 156 38.14 21.33 -5.13
C GLY A 156 39.13 22.15 -5.96
N VAL A 157 38.68 22.73 -7.08
CA VAL A 157 39.49 23.61 -7.93
C VAL A 157 39.82 24.92 -7.20
N GLU A 158 38.84 25.55 -6.55
CA GLU A 158 39.07 26.78 -5.76
C GLU A 158 40.11 26.56 -4.67
N MET A 159 40.01 25.45 -3.93
CA MET A 159 40.98 25.10 -2.89
C MET A 159 42.39 24.90 -3.46
N HIS A 160 42.52 24.24 -4.61
CA HIS A 160 43.81 24.09 -5.29
C HIS A 160 44.39 25.43 -5.73
N GLN A 161 43.55 26.36 -6.19
CA GLN A 161 43.97 27.70 -6.57
C GLN A 161 44.47 28.51 -5.38
N VAL A 162 43.77 28.42 -4.24
CA VAL A 162 44.21 29.04 -2.97
C VAL A 162 45.55 28.45 -2.51
N GLU A 163 45.71 27.12 -2.58
CA GLU A 163 46.97 26.46 -2.23
C GLU A 163 48.13 26.91 -3.13
N LEU A 164 47.87 27.09 -4.44
CA LEU A 164 48.88 27.57 -5.38
C LEU A 164 49.30 29.01 -5.09
N GLU A 165 48.34 29.90 -4.80
CA GLU A 165 48.65 31.29 -4.42
C GLU A 165 49.38 31.34 -3.06
N HIS A 166 49.06 30.47 -2.10
CA HIS A 166 49.82 30.34 -0.86
C HIS A 166 51.28 29.93 -1.13
N LYS A 167 51.51 28.87 -1.91
CA LYS A 167 52.86 28.42 -2.29
C LYS A 167 53.64 29.50 -3.03
N LYS A 168 52.98 30.25 -3.90
CA LYS A 168 53.57 31.39 -4.62
C LYS A 168 53.94 32.53 -3.66
N MET A 169 53.12 32.80 -2.65
CA MET A 169 53.43 33.77 -1.60
C MET A 169 54.62 33.31 -0.75
N GLU A 170 54.66 32.05 -0.33
CA GLU A 170 55.82 31.46 0.39
C GLU A 170 57.11 31.58 -0.42
N LEU A 171 57.06 31.27 -1.72
CA LEU A 171 58.21 31.42 -2.61
C LEU A 171 58.66 32.88 -2.75
N ARG A 172 57.73 33.84 -2.74
CA ARG A 172 58.07 35.28 -2.72
C ARG A 172 58.69 35.70 -1.38
N SER A 173 58.25 35.14 -0.26
CA SER A 173 58.76 35.48 1.06
C SER A 173 60.12 34.82 1.38
N ASN A 174 60.45 33.70 0.74
CA ASN A 174 61.67 32.94 1.03
C ASN A 174 62.98 33.72 0.74
N PRO A 175 63.16 34.43 -0.39
CA PRO A 175 64.35 35.26 -0.61
C PRO A 175 64.55 36.34 0.46
N MET A 176 63.46 36.98 0.91
CA MET A 176 63.52 38.01 1.95
C MET A 176 63.90 37.40 3.31
N TYR A 177 63.31 36.25 3.66
CA TYR A 177 63.66 35.53 4.87
C TYR A 177 65.13 35.07 4.87
N MET A 178 65.63 34.61 3.73
CA MET A 178 67.04 34.23 3.57
C MET A 178 67.97 35.46 3.63
N ALA A 179 67.57 36.60 3.06
CA ALA A 179 68.32 37.85 3.15
C ALA A 179 68.43 38.35 4.60
N ILE A 180 67.31 38.37 5.34
CA ILE A 180 67.25 38.72 6.77
C ILE A 180 68.20 37.82 7.57
N LYS A 181 68.13 36.49 7.37
CA LYS A 181 69.06 35.55 8.01
C LYS A 181 70.52 35.78 7.66
N ALA A 182 70.81 36.15 6.42
CA ALA A 182 72.17 36.45 5.99
C ALA A 182 72.70 37.73 6.65
N ILE A 183 71.85 38.75 6.79
CA ILE A 183 72.16 39.99 7.53
C ILE A 183 72.44 39.67 9.00
N ASP A 184 71.59 38.87 9.66
CA ASP A 184 71.82 38.44 11.04
C ASP A 184 73.18 37.74 11.18
N ALA A 185 73.45 36.76 10.33
CA ALA A 185 74.71 36.02 10.34
C ALA A 185 75.93 36.91 10.05
N ALA A 186 75.79 37.93 9.20
CA ALA A 186 76.84 38.90 8.94
C ALA A 186 77.08 39.80 10.17
N SER A 187 76.02 40.22 10.87
CA SER A 187 76.08 41.09 12.05
C SER A 187 76.79 40.42 13.23
N GLU A 188 76.75 39.10 13.29
CA GLU A 188 77.41 38.30 14.33
C GLU A 188 78.89 37.99 14.02
N ARG A 189 79.28 38.03 12.74
CA ARG A 189 80.60 37.53 12.28
C ARG A 189 81.56 38.62 11.83
N LEU A 190 81.06 39.78 11.42
CA LEU A 190 81.87 40.91 10.96
C LEU A 190 82.29 41.79 12.14
N ASP A 191 83.37 42.57 11.96
CA ASP A 191 83.70 43.65 12.88
C ASP A 191 82.55 44.66 12.92
N PRO A 192 82.17 45.20 14.10
CA PRO A 192 81.01 46.08 14.20
C PRO A 192 81.08 47.33 13.32
N ASN A 193 82.26 47.89 13.04
CA ASN A 193 82.37 49.04 12.14
C ASN A 193 82.19 48.63 10.68
N GLU A 194 82.80 47.51 10.26
CA GLU A 194 82.64 46.96 8.92
C GLU A 194 81.19 46.55 8.64
N ALA A 195 80.51 46.00 9.64
CA ALA A 195 79.10 45.64 9.56
C ALA A 195 78.19 46.87 9.39
N VAL A 196 78.45 47.97 10.10
CA VAL A 196 77.67 49.22 9.98
C VAL A 196 77.84 49.84 8.59
N GLU A 197 79.05 49.88 8.05
CA GLU A 197 79.31 50.38 6.69
C GLU A 197 78.59 49.53 5.64
N LEU A 198 78.77 48.20 5.69
CA LEU A 198 78.12 47.27 4.77
C LEU A 198 76.60 47.38 4.83
N PHE A 199 76.02 47.41 6.03
CA PHE A 199 74.57 47.50 6.18
C PHE A 199 74.02 48.85 5.76
N SER A 200 74.77 49.94 5.94
CA SER A 200 74.38 51.27 5.44
C SER A 200 74.34 51.29 3.91
N THR A 201 75.32 50.70 3.24
CA THR A 201 75.31 50.56 1.77
C THR A 201 74.14 49.69 1.29
N LEU A 202 73.95 48.52 1.91
CA LEU A 202 72.83 47.63 1.56
C LEU A 202 71.46 48.25 1.85
N LEU A 203 71.37 49.14 2.84
CA LEU A 203 70.14 49.85 3.16
C LEU A 203 69.76 50.84 2.05
N GLU A 204 70.74 51.50 1.43
CA GLU A 204 70.54 52.38 0.27
C GLU A 204 70.20 51.60 -1.00
N GLU A 205 70.81 50.42 -1.19
CA GLU A 205 70.60 49.58 -2.38
C GLU A 205 69.31 48.73 -2.33
N SER A 206 68.81 48.41 -1.14
CA SER A 206 67.65 47.53 -0.97
C SER A 206 66.36 48.29 -1.21
N GLU A 207 65.54 47.84 -2.17
CA GLU A 207 64.18 48.39 -2.40
C GLU A 207 63.10 47.71 -1.52
N HIS A 208 63.45 46.67 -0.77
CA HIS A 208 62.49 45.87 -0.01
C HIS A 208 62.36 46.34 1.44
N TYR A 209 61.22 46.96 1.75
CA TYR A 209 60.93 47.53 3.07
C TYR A 209 61.22 46.60 4.26
N PRO A 210 60.81 45.31 4.30
CA PRO A 210 61.15 44.45 5.44
C PRO A 210 62.65 44.16 5.59
N VAL A 211 63.41 44.13 4.49
CA VAL A 211 64.87 43.98 4.53
C VAL A 211 65.51 45.28 5.03
N GLN A 212 65.04 46.44 4.54
CA GLN A 212 65.48 47.75 5.03
C GLN A 212 65.22 47.93 6.53
N MET A 213 64.04 47.55 7.01
CA MET A 213 63.69 47.64 8.43
C MET A 213 64.61 46.77 9.28
N HIS A 214 64.89 45.55 8.84
CA HIS A 214 65.82 44.66 9.52
C HIS A 214 67.25 45.19 9.50
N LEU A 215 67.72 45.73 8.37
CA LEU A 215 69.02 46.41 8.27
C LEU A 215 69.11 47.58 9.25
N ARG A 216 68.10 48.47 9.29
CA ARG A 216 68.06 49.61 10.23
C ARG A 216 68.10 49.14 11.68
N GLU A 217 67.37 48.09 12.02
CA GLU A 217 67.39 47.51 13.37
C GLU A 217 68.79 47.01 13.75
N ARG A 218 69.45 46.25 12.86
CA ARG A 218 70.81 45.74 13.10
C ARG A 218 71.85 46.87 13.17
N ILE A 219 71.72 47.92 12.36
CA ILE A 219 72.58 49.12 12.42
C ILE A 219 72.43 49.81 13.78
N VAL A 220 71.20 49.99 14.29
CA VAL A 220 70.96 50.58 15.62
C VAL A 220 71.69 49.77 16.70
N GLU A 221 71.55 48.46 16.70
CA GLU A 221 72.22 47.60 17.68
C GLU A 221 73.75 47.71 17.63
N LEU A 222 74.33 47.75 16.42
CA LEU A 222 75.77 47.88 16.24
C LEU A 222 76.28 49.27 16.63
N CYS A 223 75.57 50.34 16.26
CA CYS A 223 75.88 51.72 16.67
C CYS A 223 75.84 51.86 18.20
N LEU A 224 74.88 51.23 18.88
CA LEU A 224 74.84 51.20 20.35
C LEU A 224 76.02 50.43 20.94
N LYS A 225 76.44 49.30 20.35
CA LYS A 225 77.66 48.57 20.76
C LYS A 225 78.94 49.38 20.60
N LEU A 226 78.96 50.30 19.63
CA LEU A 226 80.07 51.21 19.33
C LEU A 226 79.98 52.56 20.07
N ASP A 227 78.98 52.76 20.94
CA ASP A 227 78.65 54.03 21.62
C ASP A 227 78.36 55.23 20.68
N ARG A 228 77.96 54.95 19.43
CA ARG A 228 77.50 55.94 18.42
C ARG A 228 76.02 56.26 18.63
N ARG A 229 75.71 56.97 19.71
CA ARG A 229 74.32 57.17 20.17
C ARG A 229 73.45 58.01 19.22
N GLU A 230 74.01 59.06 18.62
CA GLU A 230 73.27 59.95 17.72
C GLU A 230 72.80 59.20 16.46
N ASP A 231 73.70 58.43 15.85
CA ASP A 231 73.39 57.60 14.67
C ASP A 231 72.32 56.54 15.00
N ALA A 232 72.42 55.90 16.18
CA ALA A 232 71.41 54.97 16.65
C ALA A 232 70.03 55.63 16.83
N ILE A 233 69.99 56.86 17.37
CA ILE A 233 68.74 57.63 17.53
C ILE A 233 68.16 58.00 16.17
N GLU A 234 68.98 58.38 15.19
CA GLU A 234 68.52 58.71 13.85
C GLU A 234 67.84 57.51 13.17
N HIS A 235 68.49 56.35 13.15
CA HIS A 235 67.91 55.15 12.57
C HIS A 235 66.65 54.69 13.33
N LEU A 236 66.62 54.80 14.66
CA LEU A 236 65.42 54.52 15.46
C LEU A 236 64.26 55.46 15.12
N ARG A 237 64.51 56.75 14.89
CA ARG A 237 63.46 57.69 14.46
C ARG A 237 62.87 57.27 13.12
N ARG A 238 63.71 56.90 12.15
CA ARG A 238 63.25 56.45 10.83
C ARG A 238 62.42 55.16 10.91
N ILE A 239 62.81 54.22 11.79
CA ILE A 239 62.01 53.00 12.09
C ILE A 239 60.63 53.36 12.66
N ILE A 240 60.56 54.25 13.66
CA ILE A 240 59.31 54.59 14.37
C ILE A 240 58.36 55.39 13.48
N LEU A 241 58.89 56.30 12.67
CA LEU A 241 58.10 57.17 11.81
C LEU A 241 57.65 56.46 10.51
N CYS A 242 58.08 55.22 10.28
CA CYS A 242 57.88 54.49 9.03
C CYS A 242 58.24 55.34 7.81
N GLU A 243 59.28 56.17 7.92
CA GLU A 243 59.71 57.02 6.82
C GLU A 243 60.32 56.14 5.73
N VAL A 244 59.51 55.88 4.70
CA VAL A 244 59.95 55.31 3.43
C VAL A 244 60.52 56.48 2.63
N GLU A 245 61.86 56.53 2.49
CA GLU A 245 62.51 57.34 1.45
C GLU A 245 62.24 56.73 0.07
#